data_AF-A0A2V7EE28-F1
#
_entry.id   AF-A0A2V7EE28-F1
#
_cell.length_a   1.000
_cell.length_b   1.000
_cell.length_c   1.000
_cell.angle_alpha   90.00
_cell.angle_beta   90.00
_cell.angle_gamma   90.00
#
_symmetry.space_group_name_H-M   'P 1'
#
loop_
_entity.id
_entity.type
_entity.pdbx_description
1 polymer ?
#
loop_
_entity_poly.entity_id
_entity_poly.type
_entity_poly.pdbx_seq_one_letter_code
_entity_poly.pdbx_strand_id
1 'polypeptide(L)'
;MQKSLSDARARQELLDRLDRLTPDATPRWGTMTAERMLAHLADWMLMASGEIKTAPRGRVLRYPLLKQLAIYWLPFPRGVATSPELIGRAPLEWGIEHASVCQRVESFENLYLKAEWPEHPVFGQMSPKAWGVFAYRHMDHHLRQFGI
;
A
#
# COMPACT_ATOMS: atom_id res chain seq x y z
N MET A 1 4.34 7.48 -18.21
CA MET A 1 4.92 6.43 -17.34
C MET A 1 4.13 6.44 -16.02
N GLN A 2 3.83 5.30 -15.42
CA GLN A 2 3.10 5.29 -14.15
C GLN A 2 3.98 5.73 -12.99
N LYS A 3 3.38 6.40 -12.00
CA LYS A 3 4.05 6.83 -10.78
C LYS A 3 4.47 5.62 -9.97
N SER A 4 5.66 5.68 -9.40
CA SER A 4 6.24 4.66 -8.54
C SER A 4 6.64 5.29 -7.22
N LEU A 5 6.50 4.54 -6.12
CA LEU A 5 6.97 4.99 -4.81
C LEU A 5 8.50 5.09 -4.72
N SER A 6 9.22 4.51 -5.70
CA SER A 6 10.66 4.74 -5.90
C SER A 6 10.98 6.16 -6.36
N ASP A 7 10.01 6.94 -6.87
CA ASP A 7 10.23 8.28 -7.39
C ASP A 7 10.03 9.34 -6.30
N ALA A 8 11.02 10.20 -6.05
CA ALA A 8 10.97 11.21 -4.99
C ALA A 8 9.75 12.14 -5.09
N ARG A 9 9.39 12.59 -6.31
CA ARG A 9 8.22 13.44 -6.54
C ARG A 9 6.90 12.72 -6.20
N ALA A 10 6.81 11.43 -6.49
CA ALA A 10 5.64 10.63 -6.19
C ALA A 10 5.50 10.38 -4.69
N ARG A 11 6.61 10.20 -3.97
CA ARG A 11 6.63 10.15 -2.50
C ARG A 11 6.13 11.47 -1.90
N GLN A 12 6.69 12.60 -2.34
CA GLN A 12 6.28 13.91 -1.83
C GLN A 12 4.77 14.15 -2.02
N GLU A 13 4.24 13.83 -3.20
CA GLU A 13 2.80 13.95 -3.46
C GLU A 13 1.94 13.11 -2.50
N LEU A 14 2.40 11.90 -2.13
CA LEU A 14 1.68 11.07 -1.15
C LEU A 14 1.80 11.63 0.26
N LEU A 15 2.96 12.17 0.65
CA LEU A 15 3.16 12.83 1.95
C LEU A 15 2.24 14.05 2.07
N ASP A 16 2.22 14.94 1.06
CA ASP A 16 1.35 16.12 1.04
C ASP A 16 -0.14 15.73 1.14
N ARG A 17 -0.52 14.57 0.60
CA ARG A 17 -1.88 14.04 0.73
C ARG A 17 -2.13 13.42 2.09
N LEU A 18 -1.19 12.68 2.67
CA LEU A 18 -1.29 12.16 4.04
C LEU A 18 -1.46 13.28 5.06
N ASP A 19 -0.82 14.44 4.86
CA ASP A 19 -0.98 15.61 5.73
C ASP A 19 -2.37 16.24 5.69
N ARG A 20 -3.14 15.97 4.63
CA ARG A 20 -4.54 16.42 4.50
C ARG A 20 -5.54 15.46 5.15
N LEU A 21 -5.09 14.28 5.58
CA LEU A 21 -5.95 13.29 6.26
C LEU A 21 -6.12 13.69 7.72
N THR A 22 -7.35 13.61 8.22
CA THR A 22 -7.68 13.90 9.62
C THR A 22 -8.25 12.67 10.32
N PRO A 23 -8.19 12.60 11.67
CA PRO A 23 -8.73 11.46 12.43
C PRO A 23 -10.23 11.24 12.23
N ASP A 24 -10.98 12.32 12.01
CA ASP A 24 -12.43 12.35 11.81
C ASP A 24 -12.85 12.13 10.34
N ALA A 25 -11.89 11.97 9.42
CA ALA A 25 -12.18 11.76 8.01
C ALA A 25 -13.01 10.49 7.80
N THR A 26 -14.13 10.63 7.09
CA THR A 26 -15.02 9.52 6.75
C THR A 26 -14.71 8.97 5.36
N PRO A 27 -14.68 7.64 5.17
CA PRO A 27 -14.42 7.06 3.86
C PRO A 27 -15.63 7.25 2.94
N ARG A 28 -15.38 7.60 1.68
CA ARG A 28 -16.36 7.62 0.58
C ARG A 28 -16.82 6.22 0.17
N TRP A 29 -16.02 5.19 0.42
CA TRP A 29 -16.36 3.78 0.22
C TRP A 29 -15.56 2.87 1.15
N GLY A 30 -15.99 1.62 1.32
CA GLY A 30 -15.35 0.69 2.25
C GLY A 30 -15.71 0.98 3.71
N THR A 31 -15.04 0.29 4.64
CA THR A 31 -15.43 0.26 6.06
C THR A 31 -14.32 0.64 7.03
N MET A 32 -13.10 0.91 6.53
CA MET A 32 -11.98 1.35 7.38
C MET A 32 -12.18 2.79 7.85
N THR A 33 -12.00 3.04 9.15
CA THR A 33 -11.78 4.39 9.68
C THR A 33 -10.41 4.91 9.22
N ALA A 34 -10.16 6.22 9.34
CA ALA A 34 -8.88 6.82 8.96
C ALA A 34 -7.69 6.16 9.72
N GLU A 35 -7.84 5.96 11.03
CA GLU A 35 -6.85 5.26 11.87
C GLU A 35 -6.60 3.81 11.41
N ARG A 36 -7.67 3.06 11.10
CA ARG A 36 -7.54 1.69 10.58
C ARG A 36 -6.89 1.65 9.21
N MET A 37 -7.13 2.65 8.38
CA MET A 37 -6.48 2.75 7.08
C MET A 37 -4.98 3.05 7.23
N LEU A 38 -4.57 3.93 8.15
CA LEU A 38 -3.15 4.17 8.42
C LEU A 38 -2.46 2.91 8.96
N ALA A 39 -3.08 2.23 9.93
CA ALA A 39 -2.57 0.96 10.45
C ALA A 39 -2.41 -0.09 9.33
N HIS A 40 -3.42 -0.19 8.45
CA HIS A 40 -3.37 -1.07 7.29
C HIS A 40 -2.21 -0.73 6.33
N LEU A 41 -2.00 0.55 6.02
CA LEU A 41 -0.91 0.98 5.14
C LEU A 41 0.47 0.71 5.76
N ALA A 42 0.62 0.95 7.06
CA ALA A 42 1.86 0.66 7.79
C ALA A 42 2.16 -0.85 7.76
N ASP A 43 1.17 -1.68 8.07
CA ASP A 43 1.31 -3.14 8.06
C ASP A 43 1.56 -3.68 6.64
N TRP A 44 0.93 -3.09 5.63
CA TRP A 44 1.17 -3.45 4.24
C TRP A 44 2.62 -3.17 3.84
N MET A 45 3.21 -2.05 4.27
CA MET A 45 4.62 -1.73 4.03
C MET A 45 5.57 -2.65 4.79
N LEU A 46 5.20 -3.06 6.01
CA LEU A 46 5.92 -4.11 6.75
C LEU A 46 5.87 -5.46 6.01
N MET A 47 4.74 -5.82 5.42
CA MET A 47 4.64 -7.00 4.57
C MET A 47 5.52 -6.87 3.32
N ALA A 48 5.47 -5.71 2.66
CA ALA A 48 6.24 -5.44 1.46
C ALA A 48 7.76 -5.49 1.72
N SER A 49 8.22 -5.16 2.93
CA SER A 49 9.61 -5.26 3.38
C SER A 49 9.99 -6.63 3.97
N GLY A 50 9.02 -7.54 4.11
CA GLY A 50 9.25 -8.90 4.62
C GLY A 50 9.22 -9.03 6.15
N GLU A 51 8.90 -7.96 6.88
CA GLU A 51 8.76 -7.96 8.34
C GLU A 51 7.46 -8.65 8.80
N ILE A 52 6.38 -8.53 8.01
CA ILE A 52 5.12 -9.27 8.22
C ILE A 52 4.98 -10.34 7.13
N LYS A 53 4.73 -11.58 7.55
CA LYS A 53 4.44 -12.69 6.62
C LYS A 53 2.93 -12.78 6.39
N THR A 54 2.53 -12.90 5.13
CA THR A 54 1.15 -13.16 4.74
C THR A 54 1.05 -14.44 3.94
N ALA A 55 -0.02 -15.21 4.14
CA ALA A 55 -0.24 -16.40 3.34
C ALA A 55 -0.52 -16.06 1.86
N PRO A 56 -0.05 -16.89 0.89
CA PRO A 56 -0.46 -16.78 -0.51
C PRO A 56 -1.98 -16.75 -0.69
N ARG A 57 -2.49 -15.85 -1.54
CA ARG A 57 -3.93 -15.70 -1.81
C ARG A 57 -4.23 -15.71 -3.30
N GLY A 58 -5.02 -16.70 -3.72
CA GLY A 58 -5.41 -16.86 -5.12
C GLY A 58 -4.22 -17.19 -6.04
N ARG A 59 -4.52 -17.74 -7.22
CA ARG A 59 -3.49 -18.12 -8.22
C ARG A 59 -3.67 -17.40 -9.56
N VAL A 60 -4.86 -16.89 -9.87
CA VAL A 60 -5.17 -16.28 -11.17
C VAL A 60 -4.33 -15.04 -11.46
N LEU A 61 -4.16 -14.14 -10.50
CA LEU A 61 -3.35 -12.93 -10.69
C LEU A 61 -1.84 -13.19 -10.64
N ARG A 62 -1.40 -14.44 -10.47
CA ARG A 62 0.02 -14.82 -10.61
C ARG A 62 0.42 -15.03 -12.08
N TYR A 63 -0.53 -15.25 -12.99
CA TYR A 63 -0.25 -15.36 -14.43
C TYR A 63 0.35 -14.04 -14.97
N PRO A 64 1.49 -14.08 -15.70
CA PRO A 64 2.25 -12.87 -16.03
C PRO A 64 1.43 -11.77 -16.72
N LEU A 65 0.61 -12.10 -17.72
CA LEU A 65 -0.18 -11.11 -18.45
C LEU A 65 -1.26 -10.46 -17.57
N LEU A 66 -1.98 -11.26 -16.78
CA LEU A 66 -3.00 -10.76 -15.86
C LEU A 66 -2.39 -9.91 -14.75
N LYS A 67 -1.22 -10.33 -14.24
CA LYS A 67 -0.42 -9.59 -13.25
C LYS A 67 -0.05 -8.19 -13.77
N GLN A 68 0.52 -8.12 -14.97
CA GLN A 68 0.89 -6.86 -15.60
C GLN A 68 -0.34 -5.97 -15.82
N LEU A 69 -1.43 -6.54 -16.34
CA LEU A 69 -2.67 -5.81 -16.57
C LEU A 69 -3.25 -5.23 -15.27
N ALA A 70 -3.24 -6.02 -14.18
CA ALA A 70 -3.73 -5.58 -12.87
C ALA A 70 -2.84 -4.50 -12.22
N ILE A 71 -1.52 -4.71 -12.20
CA ILE A 71 -0.57 -3.80 -11.53
C ILE A 71 -0.45 -2.48 -12.27
N TYR A 72 -0.57 -2.49 -13.59
CA TYR A 72 -0.32 -1.29 -14.38
C TYR A 72 -1.61 -0.65 -14.91
N TRP A 73 -2.63 -1.39 -15.36
CA TRP A 73 -3.67 -0.76 -16.20
C TRP A 73 -5.06 -0.74 -15.54
N LEU A 74 -5.45 -1.80 -14.85
CA LEU A 74 -6.80 -1.90 -14.30
C LEU A 74 -6.97 -1.08 -13.02
N PRO A 75 -8.06 -0.32 -12.84
CA PRO A 75 -8.34 0.36 -11.59
C PRO A 75 -8.49 -0.66 -10.46
N PHE A 76 -8.06 -0.29 -9.25
CA PHE A 76 -8.30 -1.13 -8.08
C PHE A 76 -9.80 -1.09 -7.75
N PRO A 77 -10.47 -2.26 -7.67
CA PRO A 77 -11.89 -2.30 -7.36
C PRO A 77 -12.13 -1.73 -5.96
N ARG A 78 -13.28 -1.10 -5.76
CA ARG A 78 -13.71 -0.65 -4.42
C ARG A 78 -14.17 -1.87 -3.62
N GLY A 79 -13.80 -1.94 -2.34
CA GLY A 79 -14.30 -2.98 -1.43
C GLY A 79 -13.66 -4.36 -1.60
N VAL A 80 -12.47 -4.45 -2.21
CA VAL A 80 -11.72 -5.71 -2.25
C VAL A 80 -11.27 -6.09 -0.85
N ALA A 81 -11.55 -7.32 -0.44
CA ALA A 81 -11.06 -7.85 0.82
C ALA A 81 -9.53 -7.92 0.83
N THR A 82 -8.92 -7.30 1.84
CA THR A 82 -7.48 -7.38 2.07
C THR A 82 -7.11 -8.61 2.91
N SER A 83 -5.82 -8.87 3.08
CA SER A 83 -5.29 -9.96 3.92
C SER A 83 -5.67 -9.76 5.39
N PRO A 84 -6.26 -10.75 6.09
CA PRO A 84 -6.61 -10.66 7.51
C PRO A 84 -5.45 -10.19 8.38
N GLU A 85 -4.23 -10.60 8.05
CA GLU A 85 -2.98 -10.23 8.72
C GLU A 85 -2.71 -8.71 8.67
N LEU A 86 -3.30 -8.00 7.71
CA LEU A 86 -3.12 -6.55 7.51
C LEU A 86 -4.29 -5.72 8.08
N ILE A 87 -5.25 -6.36 8.75
CA ILE A 87 -6.43 -5.71 9.36
C ILE A 87 -6.76 -6.24 10.75
N GLY A 88 -5.94 -7.16 11.27
CA GLY A 88 -6.23 -7.87 12.51
C GLY A 88 -5.90 -7.10 13.79
N ARG A 89 -5.00 -6.11 13.72
CA ARG A 89 -4.59 -5.35 14.91
C ARG A 89 -5.42 -4.09 15.12
N ALA A 90 -5.50 -3.66 16.38
CA ALA A 90 -5.99 -2.32 16.69
C ALA A 90 -4.98 -1.26 16.20
N PRO A 91 -5.45 -0.11 15.69
CA PRO A 91 -4.59 1.04 15.44
C PRO A 91 -3.92 1.50 16.73
N LEU A 92 -2.68 1.98 16.61
CA LEU A 92 -2.04 2.79 17.64
C LEU A 92 -2.64 4.21 17.63
N GLU A 93 -2.17 5.07 18.54
CA GLU A 93 -2.59 6.48 18.54
C GLU A 93 -2.30 7.14 17.18
N TRP A 94 -3.20 8.03 16.75
CA TRP A 94 -3.17 8.70 15.46
C TRP A 94 -1.77 9.18 15.03
N GLY A 95 -1.09 9.93 15.89
CA GLY A 95 0.21 10.52 15.58
C GLY A 95 1.29 9.46 15.32
N ILE A 96 1.19 8.30 15.99
CA ILE A 96 2.12 7.18 15.80
C ILE A 96 1.87 6.50 14.45
N GLU A 97 0.60 6.22 14.12
CA GLU A 97 0.26 5.60 12.83
C GLU A 97 0.60 6.51 11.65
N HIS A 98 0.26 7.79 11.74
CA HIS A 98 0.56 8.76 10.69
C HIS A 98 2.07 8.88 10.46
N ALA A 99 2.85 9.07 11.54
CA ALA A 99 4.30 9.14 11.45
C ALA A 99 4.92 7.85 10.89
N SER A 100 4.41 6.69 11.30
CA SER A 100 4.86 5.37 10.80
C SER A 100 4.65 5.25 9.29
N VAL A 101 3.48 5.65 8.76
CA VAL A 101 3.21 5.62 7.32
C VAL A 101 4.12 6.60 6.57
N CYS A 102 4.26 7.85 7.05
CA CYS A 102 5.12 8.85 6.43
C CYS A 102 6.59 8.41 6.37
N GLN A 103 7.13 7.90 7.48
CA GLN A 103 8.50 7.38 7.52
C GLN A 103 8.72 6.23 6.53
N ARG A 104 7.73 5.33 6.38
CA ARG A 104 7.82 4.20 5.43
C ARG A 104 7.74 4.65 3.98
N VAL A 105 6.95 5.68 3.69
CA VAL A 105 6.93 6.32 2.37
C VAL A 105 8.29 6.91 2.05
N GLU A 106 8.83 7.75 2.94
CA GLU A 106 10.13 8.42 2.75
C GLU A 106 11.26 7.42 2.55
N SER A 107 11.29 6.37 3.38
CA SER A 107 12.35 5.37 3.38
C SER A 107 12.20 4.28 2.31
N PHE A 108 11.14 4.31 1.49
CA PHE A 108 10.85 3.25 0.52
C PHE A 108 11.98 3.01 -0.49
N GLU A 109 12.73 4.04 -0.87
CA GLU A 109 13.89 3.90 -1.76
C GLU A 109 14.96 2.95 -1.20
N ASN A 110 15.12 2.90 0.12
CA ASN A 110 16.06 1.98 0.77
C ASN A 110 15.66 0.51 0.61
N LEU A 111 14.36 0.21 0.49
CA LEU A 111 13.87 -1.14 0.16
C LEU A 111 14.19 -1.51 -1.29
N TYR A 112 14.12 -0.52 -2.19
CA TYR A 112 14.47 -0.72 -3.59
C TYR A 112 15.94 -1.13 -3.78
N LEU A 113 16.85 -0.63 -2.92
CA LEU A 113 18.29 -0.89 -2.98
C LEU A 113 18.73 -2.24 -2.38
N LYS A 114 17.92 -2.87 -1.49
CA LYS A 114 18.28 -4.10 -0.76
C LYS A 114 18.06 -5.43 -1.52
N ALA A 115 17.66 -5.35 -2.79
CA ALA A 115 17.70 -6.43 -3.80
C ALA A 115 16.86 -7.71 -3.61
N GLU A 116 16.21 -7.98 -2.46
CA GLU A 116 15.27 -9.10 -2.35
C GLU A 116 13.92 -8.66 -1.78
N TRP A 117 12.88 -8.78 -2.61
CA TRP A 117 11.49 -8.53 -2.20
C TRP A 117 10.78 -9.85 -1.88
N PRO A 118 9.93 -9.90 -0.84
CA PRO A 118 9.10 -11.06 -0.56
C PRO A 118 8.14 -11.34 -1.73
N GLU A 119 7.56 -12.54 -1.77
CA GLU A 119 6.43 -12.79 -2.66
C GLU A 119 5.20 -12.00 -2.19
N HIS A 120 4.58 -11.25 -3.10
CA HIS A 120 3.30 -10.64 -2.82
C HIS A 120 2.23 -11.75 -2.66
N PRO A 121 1.34 -11.70 -1.65
CA PRO A 121 0.36 -12.78 -1.42
C PRO A 121 -0.49 -13.08 -2.66
N VAL A 122 -1.00 -12.03 -3.33
CA VAL A 122 -1.82 -12.11 -4.56
C VAL A 122 -1.01 -12.32 -5.85
N PHE A 123 0.05 -11.54 -6.06
CA PHE A 123 0.79 -11.51 -7.33
C PHE A 123 2.01 -12.43 -7.37
N GLY A 124 2.39 -13.06 -6.26
CA GLY A 124 3.63 -13.84 -6.15
C GLY A 124 4.86 -12.95 -6.34
N GLN A 125 5.91 -13.50 -6.96
CA GLN A 125 7.12 -12.73 -7.26
C GLN A 125 6.83 -11.54 -8.18
N MET A 126 7.39 -10.39 -7.82
CA MET A 126 7.27 -9.12 -8.51
C MET A 126 8.65 -8.47 -8.62
N SER A 127 8.91 -7.75 -9.71
CA SER A 127 10.12 -6.95 -9.83
C SER A 127 10.08 -5.74 -8.88
N PRO A 128 11.22 -5.17 -8.48
CA PRO A 128 11.25 -3.95 -7.67
C PRO A 128 10.44 -2.81 -8.29
N LYS A 129 10.47 -2.68 -9.62
CA LYS A 129 9.65 -1.70 -10.36
C LYS A 129 8.14 -1.96 -10.19
N ALA A 130 7.71 -3.21 -10.27
CA ALA A 130 6.32 -3.57 -10.09
C ALA A 130 5.86 -3.32 -8.64
N TRP A 131 6.72 -3.58 -7.66
CA TRP A 131 6.49 -3.24 -6.26
C TRP A 131 6.31 -1.74 -6.05
N GLY A 132 7.21 -0.91 -6.60
CA GLY A 132 7.11 0.55 -6.49
C GLY A 132 5.84 1.12 -7.11
N VAL A 133 5.44 0.64 -8.29
CA VAL A 133 4.18 1.06 -8.94
C VAL A 133 2.97 0.60 -8.13
N PHE A 134 2.96 -0.67 -7.69
CA PHE A 134 1.84 -1.20 -6.91
C PHE A 134 1.69 -0.47 -5.56
N ALA A 135 2.80 -0.20 -4.86
CA ALA A 135 2.82 0.53 -3.60
C ALA A 135 2.19 1.92 -3.76
N TYR A 136 2.61 2.68 -4.77
CA TYR A 136 2.02 3.99 -5.06
C TYR A 136 0.51 3.89 -5.31
N ARG A 137 0.10 2.95 -6.17
CA ARG A 137 -1.33 2.77 -6.52
C ARG A 137 -2.18 2.32 -5.35
N HIS A 138 -1.62 1.50 -4.45
CA HIS A 138 -2.27 1.07 -3.23
C HIS A 138 -2.52 2.24 -2.27
N MET A 139 -1.50 3.07 -2.02
CA MET A 139 -1.64 4.27 -1.21
C MET A 139 -2.61 5.27 -1.83
N ASP A 140 -2.50 5.51 -3.13
CA ASP A 140 -3.40 6.39 -3.87
C ASP A 140 -4.86 5.92 -3.81
N HIS A 141 -5.11 4.60 -3.89
CA HIS A 141 -6.45 4.03 -3.73
C HIS A 141 -7.05 4.39 -2.36
N HIS A 142 -6.28 4.19 -1.29
CA HIS A 142 -6.75 4.48 0.06
C HIS A 142 -6.89 5.99 0.33
N LEU A 143 -6.00 6.84 -0.16
CA LEU A 143 -6.19 8.29 -0.03
C LEU A 143 -7.45 8.76 -0.77
N ARG A 144 -7.69 8.25 -1.99
CA ARG A 144 -8.93 8.54 -2.73
C ARG A 144 -10.18 8.01 -2.03
N GLN A 145 -10.06 6.91 -1.28
CA GLN A 145 -11.15 6.39 -0.43
C GLN A 145 -11.62 7.45 0.56
N PHE A 146 -10.74 8.31 1.06
CA PHE A 146 -11.08 9.44 1.95
C PHE A 146 -11.28 10.76 1.18
N GLY A 147 -11.23 10.72 -0.14
CA GLY A 147 -11.44 11.89 -0.98
C GLY A 147 -10.25 12.83 -1.10
N ILE A 148 -9.06 12.34 -0.76
CA ILE A 148 -7.79 13.08 -0.75
C ILE A 148 -6.99 12.83 -2.02
#